data_AF-A0A7Y7BDF6-F1
#
_entry.id   AF-A0A7Y7BDF6-F1
#
_cell.length_a   1.000
_cell.length_b   1.000
_cell.length_c   1.000
_cell.angle_alpha   90.00
_cell.angle_beta   90.00
_cell.angle_gamma   90.00
#
_symmetry.space_group_name_H-M   'P 1'
#
loop_
_entity.id
_entity.type
_entity.pdbx_description
1 polymer ?
#
loop_
_entity_poly.entity_id
_entity_poly.type
_entity_poly.pdbx_seq_one_letter_code
_entity_poly.pdbx_strand_id
1 'polypeptide(L)'
;MTKRYLYPLKFDTIFKEKIWGGTKIKDVLGKDFSPLKNCGETWEISGVPGNLSKVSDGVLKGSTLPELIEEFKDELVGEKVYEAFGNEFPLLVKFIDAAQDLSIQVHPDDKLAKARHNSLGKSEMWYIFQADKGSKLISGFNRETNREEYLQYLNSGKLTEILNEEEVHDGDCFYLPAGRVHTIGKGLLLAEIQQSSDVTYRIY
;
A
#
# COMPACT_ATOMS: atom_id res chain seq x y z
N MET A 1 5.57 32.80 -21.67
CA MET A 1 5.30 31.51 -21.00
C MET A 1 4.86 31.83 -19.58
N THR A 2 3.71 31.36 -19.15
CA THR A 2 3.20 31.60 -17.79
C THR A 2 4.10 30.85 -16.80
N LYS A 3 4.70 31.55 -15.85
CA LYS A 3 5.56 30.93 -14.82
C LYS A 3 4.71 29.97 -14.00
N ARG A 4 5.03 28.67 -14.03
CA ARG A 4 4.39 27.66 -13.17
C ARG A 4 4.98 27.76 -11.78
N TYR A 5 4.15 27.62 -10.75
CA TYR A 5 4.54 27.68 -9.35
C TYR A 5 3.84 26.56 -8.59
N LEU A 6 4.48 26.06 -7.52
CA LEU A 6 3.90 25.05 -6.64
C LEU A 6 2.76 25.64 -5.80
N TYR A 7 1.79 24.79 -5.50
CA TYR A 7 0.64 25.03 -4.61
C TYR A 7 0.27 23.70 -3.96
N PRO A 8 -0.61 23.66 -2.93
CA PRO A 8 -1.08 22.40 -2.38
C PRO A 8 -1.69 21.51 -3.48
N LEU A 9 -0.98 20.44 -3.83
CA LEU A 9 -1.37 19.56 -4.92
C LEU A 9 -2.45 18.58 -4.45
N LYS A 10 -3.51 18.47 -5.26
CA LYS A 10 -4.48 17.38 -5.16
C LYS A 10 -4.32 16.48 -6.37
N PHE A 11 -4.50 15.18 -6.17
CA PHE A 11 -4.37 14.19 -7.22
C PHE A 11 -5.71 13.53 -7.51
N ASP A 12 -5.93 13.15 -8.78
CA ASP A 12 -7.03 12.27 -9.15
C ASP A 12 -6.85 10.91 -8.46
N THR A 13 -7.89 10.42 -7.79
CA THR A 13 -7.86 9.11 -7.13
C THR A 13 -7.80 7.99 -8.18
N ILE A 14 -6.89 7.03 -7.99
CA ILE A 14 -6.80 5.83 -8.85
C ILE A 14 -7.52 4.68 -8.14
N PHE A 15 -8.68 4.28 -8.67
CA PHE A 15 -9.47 3.18 -8.12
C PHE A 15 -8.96 1.82 -8.61
N LYS A 16 -8.97 0.83 -7.72
CA LYS A 16 -8.62 -0.56 -8.01
C LYS A 16 -9.76 -1.50 -7.64
N GLU A 17 -10.29 -2.17 -8.65
CA GLU A 17 -11.16 -3.32 -8.43
C GLU A 17 -10.32 -4.49 -7.89
N LYS A 18 -10.85 -5.15 -6.85
CA LYS A 18 -10.22 -6.31 -6.21
C LYS A 18 -11.33 -7.28 -5.81
N ILE A 19 -11.09 -8.59 -5.94
CA ILE A 19 -12.08 -9.62 -5.60
C ILE A 19 -12.57 -9.56 -4.14
N TRP A 20 -11.72 -9.06 -3.25
CA TRP A 20 -11.98 -8.91 -1.82
C TRP A 20 -12.49 -7.51 -1.44
N GLY A 21 -12.63 -6.59 -2.41
CA GLY A 21 -13.03 -5.20 -2.17
C GLY A 21 -14.49 -5.06 -1.76
N GLY A 22 -14.76 -4.08 -0.89
CA GLY A 22 -16.07 -3.80 -0.30
C GLY A 22 -16.72 -2.51 -0.79
N THR A 23 -17.50 -1.90 0.11
CA THR A 23 -18.20 -0.62 -0.11
C THR A 23 -17.71 0.50 0.81
N LYS A 24 -16.79 0.25 1.76
CA LYS A 24 -16.35 1.23 2.76
C LYS A 24 -15.58 2.40 2.16
N ILE A 25 -14.90 2.20 1.03
CA ILE A 25 -14.35 3.33 0.24
C ILE A 25 -15.45 4.33 -0.15
N LYS A 26 -16.66 3.84 -0.47
CA LYS A 26 -17.81 4.70 -0.78
C LYS A 26 -18.50 5.20 0.50
N ASP A 27 -18.84 4.28 1.40
CA ASP A 27 -19.73 4.56 2.53
C ASP A 27 -19.03 5.34 3.65
N VAL A 28 -17.73 5.10 3.86
CA VAL A 28 -16.93 5.74 4.92
C VAL A 28 -16.10 6.89 4.37
N LEU A 29 -15.40 6.69 3.24
CA LEU A 29 -14.54 7.74 2.66
C LEU A 29 -15.28 8.67 1.70
N GLY A 30 -16.54 8.39 1.37
CA GLY A 30 -17.34 9.21 0.45
C GLY A 30 -16.86 9.17 -1.01
N LYS A 31 -16.06 8.15 -1.39
CA LYS A 31 -15.48 8.05 -2.74
C LYS A 31 -16.33 7.15 -3.63
N ASP A 32 -17.02 7.75 -4.60
CA ASP A 32 -17.77 6.98 -5.60
C ASP A 32 -16.81 6.35 -6.61
N PHE A 33 -16.81 5.03 -6.66
CA PHE A 33 -15.99 4.22 -7.57
C PHE A 33 -16.78 3.69 -8.78
N SER A 34 -17.99 4.18 -9.02
CA SER A 34 -18.75 3.83 -10.22
C SER A 34 -17.93 4.07 -11.50
N PRO A 35 -17.97 3.17 -12.51
CA PRO A 35 -18.88 2.03 -12.65
C PRO A 35 -18.32 0.70 -12.10
N LEU A 36 -17.25 0.72 -11.30
CA LEU A 36 -16.69 -0.52 -10.75
C LEU A 36 -17.73 -1.22 -9.86
N LYS A 37 -17.78 -2.55 -9.96
CA LYS A 37 -18.70 -3.36 -9.15
C LYS A 37 -18.32 -3.31 -7.67
N ASN A 38 -17.03 -3.31 -7.39
CA ASN A 38 -16.45 -3.14 -6.06
C ASN A 38 -15.07 -2.47 -6.18
N CYS A 39 -14.58 -1.95 -5.06
CA CYS A 39 -13.28 -1.31 -4.98
C CYS A 39 -12.56 -1.80 -3.74
N GLY A 40 -11.36 -2.36 -3.91
CA GLY A 40 -10.54 -2.81 -2.79
C GLY A 40 -9.43 -1.83 -2.43
N GLU A 41 -8.95 -1.04 -3.38
CA GLU A 41 -7.93 -0.04 -3.10
C GLU A 41 -8.23 1.26 -3.82
N THR A 42 -7.88 2.38 -3.17
CA THR A 42 -7.67 3.65 -3.86
C THR A 42 -6.23 4.07 -3.68
N TRP A 43 -5.53 4.36 -4.76
CA TRP A 43 -4.18 4.91 -4.68
C TRP A 43 -4.28 6.44 -4.73
N GLU A 44 -3.79 7.06 -3.68
CA GLU A 44 -3.91 8.50 -3.43
C GLU A 44 -2.69 9.24 -3.97
N ILE A 45 -1.50 8.68 -3.73
CA ILE A 45 -0.22 9.22 -4.20
C ILE A 45 0.62 8.05 -4.70
N SER A 46 0.99 8.06 -5.98
CA SER A 46 1.69 6.97 -6.63
C SER A 46 2.67 7.49 -7.69
N GLY A 47 3.91 7.04 -7.58
CA GLY A 47 4.93 7.13 -8.65
C GLY A 47 5.09 5.84 -9.44
N VAL A 48 4.27 4.81 -9.20
CA VAL A 48 4.44 3.49 -9.80
C VAL A 48 4.04 3.51 -11.29
N PRO A 49 4.90 3.03 -12.22
CA PRO A 49 4.60 2.98 -13.65
C PRO A 49 3.24 2.34 -13.96
N GLY A 50 2.50 2.95 -14.88
CA GLY A 50 1.12 2.56 -15.24
C GLY A 50 0.04 3.07 -14.29
N ASN A 51 0.41 3.59 -13.10
CA ASN A 51 -0.50 4.06 -12.07
C ASN A 51 -0.04 5.39 -11.48
N LEU A 52 0.39 6.32 -12.33
CA LEU A 52 0.93 7.60 -11.91
C LEU A 52 -0.18 8.53 -11.44
N SER A 53 -0.02 9.12 -10.25
CA SER A 53 -0.91 10.18 -9.77
C SER A 53 -0.82 11.40 -10.68
N LYS A 54 -1.97 11.97 -11.03
CA LYS A 54 -2.11 13.17 -11.86
C LYS A 54 -2.77 14.29 -11.07
N VAL A 55 -2.29 15.52 -11.20
CA VAL A 55 -2.87 16.67 -10.51
C VAL A 55 -4.29 16.92 -11.03
N SER A 56 -5.25 17.10 -10.12
CA SER A 56 -6.67 17.19 -10.45
C SER A 56 -7.19 18.61 -10.73
N ASP A 57 -6.47 19.64 -10.25
CA ASP A 57 -6.88 21.04 -10.33
C ASP A 57 -5.71 22.02 -10.53
N GLY A 58 -6.04 23.29 -10.75
CA GLY A 58 -5.06 24.38 -10.88
C GLY A 58 -4.22 24.37 -12.17
N VAL A 59 -3.12 25.12 -12.15
CA VAL A 59 -2.27 25.36 -13.34
C VAL A 59 -1.38 24.17 -13.72
N LEU A 60 -1.17 23.22 -12.80
CA LEU A 60 -0.43 21.98 -13.01
C LEU A 60 -1.36 20.79 -13.30
N LYS A 61 -2.67 21.02 -13.45
CA LYS A 61 -3.65 19.96 -13.74
C LYS A 61 -3.21 19.08 -14.92
N GLY A 62 -3.30 17.77 -14.73
CA GLY A 62 -2.95 16.76 -15.72
C GLY A 62 -1.48 16.34 -15.70
N SER A 63 -0.59 17.12 -15.09
CA SER A 63 0.80 16.70 -14.86
C SER A 63 0.85 15.51 -13.91
N THR A 64 1.70 14.55 -14.24
CA THR A 64 1.96 13.38 -13.41
C THR A 64 2.97 13.70 -12.32
N LEU A 65 2.94 12.95 -11.22
CA LEU A 65 3.87 13.14 -10.11
C LEU A 65 5.35 13.07 -10.55
N PRO A 66 5.82 12.10 -11.38
CA PRO A 66 7.20 12.11 -11.87
C PRO A 66 7.57 13.33 -12.73
N GLU A 67 6.67 13.80 -13.59
CA GLU A 67 6.91 15.03 -14.39
C GLU A 67 7.09 16.25 -13.48
N LEU A 68 6.32 16.34 -12.39
CA LEU A 68 6.47 17.41 -11.42
C LEU A 68 7.77 17.30 -10.62
N ILE A 69 8.21 16.09 -10.27
CA ILE A 69 9.51 15.91 -9.62
C ILE A 69 10.65 16.26 -10.59
N GLU A 70 10.53 15.95 -11.87
CA GLU A 70 11.53 16.36 -12.86
C GLU A 70 11.57 17.89 -13.06
N GLU A 71 10.40 18.55 -13.07
CA GLU A 71 10.28 20.01 -13.25
C GLU A 71 10.74 20.79 -12.00
N PHE A 72 10.28 20.39 -10.81
CA PHE A 72 10.47 21.14 -9.55
C PHE A 72 11.51 20.53 -8.61
N LYS A 73 11.94 19.29 -8.84
CA LYS A 73 13.03 18.63 -8.10
C LYS A 73 12.86 18.68 -6.58
N ASP A 74 13.90 19.08 -5.88
CA ASP A 74 13.95 19.25 -4.44
C ASP A 74 12.97 20.31 -3.92
N GLU A 75 12.51 21.27 -4.73
CA GLU A 75 11.46 22.20 -4.31
C GLU A 75 10.13 21.48 -4.04
N LEU A 76 9.88 20.33 -4.70
CA LEU A 76 8.67 19.54 -4.51
C LEU A 76 8.82 18.48 -3.41
N VAL A 77 9.89 17.69 -3.44
CA VAL A 77 10.05 16.51 -2.55
C VAL A 77 11.02 16.75 -1.39
N GLY A 78 11.74 17.88 -1.40
CA GLY A 78 12.81 18.19 -0.46
C GLY A 78 14.17 17.64 -0.92
N GLU A 79 15.24 18.35 -0.56
CA GLU A 79 16.63 18.07 -0.97
C GLU A 79 17.04 16.61 -0.70
N LYS A 80 16.82 16.13 0.54
CA LYS A 80 17.22 14.76 0.94
C LYS A 80 16.51 13.67 0.16
N VAL A 81 15.24 13.89 -0.20
CA VAL A 81 14.46 12.91 -0.95
C VAL A 81 14.92 12.91 -2.40
N TYR A 82 15.11 14.09 -3.00
CA TYR A 82 15.59 14.20 -4.37
C TYR A 82 17.02 13.67 -4.53
N GLU A 83 17.91 13.88 -3.56
CA GLU A 83 19.26 13.31 -3.57
C GLU A 83 19.23 11.77 -3.55
N ALA A 84 18.35 11.17 -2.74
CA ALA A 84 18.27 9.73 -2.58
C ALA A 84 17.53 9.01 -3.73
N PHE A 85 16.50 9.63 -4.30
CA PHE A 85 15.58 8.97 -5.25
C PHE A 85 15.47 9.66 -6.61
N GLY A 86 16.06 10.85 -6.78
CA GLY A 86 15.97 11.62 -8.02
C GLY A 86 14.52 11.88 -8.42
N ASN A 87 14.15 11.44 -9.64
CA ASN A 87 12.81 11.62 -10.18
C ASN A 87 11.80 10.56 -9.70
N GLU A 88 12.24 9.55 -8.94
CA GLU A 88 11.36 8.51 -8.42
C GLU A 88 10.74 8.96 -7.09
N PHE A 89 9.41 8.95 -7.02
CA PHE A 89 8.73 9.18 -5.75
C PHE A 89 8.87 7.93 -4.86
N PRO A 90 9.38 8.05 -3.62
CA PRO A 90 9.79 6.88 -2.83
C PRO A 90 8.63 6.13 -2.17
N LEU A 91 7.42 6.70 -2.14
CA LEU A 91 6.27 6.14 -1.44
C LEU A 91 5.11 5.81 -2.37
N LEU A 92 4.21 4.98 -1.86
CA LEU A 92 2.88 4.76 -2.40
C LEU A 92 1.89 4.83 -1.23
N VAL A 93 0.87 5.68 -1.38
CA VAL A 93 -0.15 5.93 -0.36
C VAL A 93 -1.49 5.44 -0.86
N LYS A 94 -2.17 4.61 -0.09
CA LYS A 94 -3.44 4.00 -0.47
C LYS A 94 -4.44 3.96 0.67
N PHE A 95 -5.71 3.79 0.33
CA PHE A 95 -6.68 3.14 1.21
C PHE A 95 -6.95 1.73 0.74
N ILE A 96 -7.24 0.83 1.68
CA ILE A 96 -7.61 -0.57 1.45
C ILE A 96 -8.91 -0.86 2.17
N ASP A 97 -9.90 -1.40 1.44
CA ASP A 97 -11.17 -1.91 1.98
C ASP A 97 -11.25 -3.43 1.80
N ALA A 98 -11.02 -4.15 2.89
CA ALA A 98 -11.03 -5.60 2.94
C ALA A 98 -12.42 -6.12 3.36
N ALA A 99 -13.31 -6.39 2.40
CA ALA A 99 -14.58 -7.08 2.68
C ALA A 99 -14.41 -8.61 2.87
N GLN A 100 -13.29 -9.16 2.42
CA GLN A 100 -12.87 -10.54 2.63
C GLN A 100 -11.40 -10.56 3.05
N ASP A 101 -10.96 -11.69 3.61
CA ASP A 101 -9.56 -11.87 3.98
C ASP A 101 -8.67 -11.77 2.73
N LEU A 102 -7.58 -11.01 2.84
CA LEU A 102 -6.56 -10.96 1.79
C LEU A 102 -5.64 -12.20 1.89
N SER A 103 -4.91 -12.46 0.81
CA SER A 103 -3.89 -13.52 0.77
C SER A 103 -2.83 -13.29 1.84
N ILE A 104 -2.35 -14.37 2.46
CA ILE A 104 -1.17 -14.30 3.33
C ILE A 104 0.04 -14.01 2.44
N GLN A 105 0.81 -12.99 2.80
CA GLN A 105 1.83 -12.46 1.92
C GLN A 105 3.11 -12.05 2.66
N VAL A 106 4.17 -11.88 1.88
CA VAL A 106 5.44 -11.32 2.33
C VAL A 106 6.04 -10.43 1.24
N HIS A 107 6.75 -9.40 1.67
CA HIS A 107 7.33 -8.40 0.80
C HIS A 107 8.87 -8.47 0.80
N PRO A 108 9.53 -8.30 -0.36
CA PRO A 108 10.98 -8.26 -0.42
C PRO A 108 11.57 -6.98 0.17
N ASP A 109 12.80 -7.06 0.66
CA ASP A 109 13.63 -5.89 0.92
C ASP A 109 14.16 -5.27 -0.39
N ASP A 110 14.83 -4.11 -0.29
CA ASP A 110 15.35 -3.40 -1.47
C ASP A 110 16.34 -4.25 -2.28
N LYS A 111 17.18 -5.03 -1.60
CA LYS A 111 18.20 -5.87 -2.26
C LYS A 111 17.54 -6.95 -3.11
N LEU A 112 16.57 -7.68 -2.55
CA LEU A 112 15.87 -8.76 -3.23
C LEU A 112 14.94 -8.23 -4.31
N ALA A 113 14.24 -7.11 -4.05
CA ALA A 113 13.37 -6.46 -5.01
C ALA A 113 14.15 -5.95 -6.22
N LYS A 114 15.31 -5.32 -6.00
CA LYS A 114 16.19 -4.86 -7.08
C LYS A 114 16.69 -6.03 -7.92
N ALA A 115 17.17 -7.10 -7.27
CA ALA A 115 17.74 -8.25 -7.96
C ALA A 115 16.73 -9.04 -8.80
N ARG A 116 15.46 -9.11 -8.38
CA ARG A 116 14.44 -9.95 -9.05
C ARG A 116 13.44 -9.19 -9.92
N HIS A 117 13.16 -7.94 -9.57
CA HIS A 117 12.08 -7.15 -10.18
C HIS A 117 12.54 -5.77 -10.63
N ASN A 118 13.81 -5.41 -10.40
CA ASN A 118 14.34 -4.06 -10.61
C ASN A 118 13.47 -2.98 -9.95
N SER A 119 12.97 -3.26 -8.74
CA SER A 119 12.04 -2.41 -7.98
C SER A 119 12.63 -2.07 -6.61
N LEU A 120 12.08 -1.05 -5.95
CA LEU A 120 12.23 -0.86 -4.51
C LEU A 120 11.65 -2.06 -3.74
N GLY A 121 12.17 -2.26 -2.53
CA GLY A 121 11.57 -3.13 -1.53
C GLY A 121 10.21 -2.59 -1.10
N LYS A 122 9.56 -3.32 -0.19
CA LYS A 122 8.23 -2.95 0.26
C LYS A 122 8.07 -3.18 1.77
N SER A 123 8.58 -2.23 2.54
CA SER A 123 8.13 -1.99 3.92
C SER A 123 6.91 -1.07 3.90
N GLU A 124 6.01 -1.27 4.86
CA GLU A 124 4.73 -0.56 4.92
C GLU A 124 4.31 -0.24 6.35
N MET A 125 3.37 0.69 6.46
CA MET A 125 2.67 1.05 7.67
C MET A 125 1.18 1.11 7.38
N TRP A 126 0.38 0.56 8.29
CA TRP A 126 -1.07 0.60 8.24
C TRP A 126 -1.62 1.44 9.39
N TYR A 127 -2.53 2.35 9.07
CA TYR A 127 -3.36 3.04 10.04
C TYR A 127 -4.82 2.62 9.84
N ILE A 128 -5.44 2.09 10.88
CA ILE A 128 -6.81 1.54 10.79
C ILE A 128 -7.81 2.69 10.91
N PHE A 129 -8.52 2.96 9.82
CA PHE A 129 -9.57 3.97 9.79
C PHE A 129 -10.88 3.43 10.38
N GLN A 130 -11.19 2.16 10.09
CA GLN A 130 -12.37 1.48 10.60
C GLN A 130 -12.13 -0.03 10.65
N ALA A 131 -12.57 -0.67 11.73
CA ALA A 131 -12.58 -2.11 11.93
C ALA A 131 -13.97 -2.61 12.32
N ASP A 132 -14.46 -3.65 11.67
CA ASP A 132 -15.69 -4.31 12.10
C ASP A 132 -15.46 -5.03 13.44
N LYS A 133 -16.53 -5.29 14.19
CA LYS A 133 -16.40 -5.97 15.48
C LYS A 133 -15.74 -7.35 15.29
N GLY A 134 -14.63 -7.57 15.98
CA GLY A 134 -13.87 -8.82 15.93
C GLY A 134 -13.04 -8.97 14.66
N SER A 135 -12.82 -7.90 13.88
CA SER A 135 -11.84 -7.87 12.81
C SER A 135 -10.44 -8.12 13.37
N LYS A 136 -9.64 -8.81 12.57
CA LYS A 136 -8.28 -9.22 12.93
C LYS A 136 -7.34 -9.01 11.76
N LEU A 137 -6.05 -9.06 12.03
CA LEU A 137 -5.01 -9.14 11.01
C LEU A 137 -3.92 -10.12 11.43
N ILE A 138 -3.05 -10.48 10.50
CA ILE A 138 -1.84 -11.25 10.82
C ILE A 138 -0.62 -10.35 10.69
N SER A 139 0.25 -10.37 11.70
CA SER A 139 1.53 -9.65 11.70
C SER A 139 2.63 -10.52 12.32
N GLY A 140 3.34 -11.24 11.46
CA GLY A 140 4.45 -12.10 11.84
C GLY A 140 4.04 -13.47 12.40
N PHE A 141 4.97 -14.10 13.11
CA PHE A 141 4.78 -15.43 13.71
C PHE A 141 4.48 -15.28 15.20
N ASN A 142 3.63 -16.16 15.74
CA ASN A 142 3.27 -16.16 17.16
C ASN A 142 4.33 -16.83 18.07
N ARG A 143 5.41 -17.32 17.47
CA ARG A 143 6.51 -18.03 18.10
C ARG A 143 7.78 -17.91 17.26
N GLU A 144 8.91 -18.19 17.88
CA GLU A 144 10.13 -18.45 17.11
C GLU A 144 9.92 -19.68 16.24
N THR A 145 10.31 -19.59 14.96
CA THR A 145 10.21 -20.67 13.98
C THR A 145 11.47 -20.68 13.13
N ASN A 146 11.70 -21.77 12.41
CA ASN A 146 12.75 -21.87 11.40
C ASN A 146 12.16 -22.30 10.04
N ARG A 147 13.03 -22.42 9.04
CA ARG A 147 12.62 -22.78 7.67
C ARG A 147 11.96 -24.16 7.58
N GLU A 148 12.46 -25.15 8.31
CA GLU A 148 11.97 -26.52 8.26
C GLU A 148 10.57 -26.61 8.85
N GLU A 149 10.39 -26.02 10.04
CA GLU A 149 9.08 -25.92 10.70
C GLU A 149 8.08 -25.15 9.86
N TYR A 150 8.47 -23.99 9.31
CA TYR A 150 7.62 -23.20 8.40
C TYR A 150 7.12 -24.05 7.21
N LEU A 151 8.03 -24.79 6.55
CA LEU A 151 7.67 -25.63 5.41
C LEU A 151 6.78 -26.80 5.83
N GLN A 152 6.95 -27.35 7.03
CA GLN A 152 6.06 -28.40 7.55
C GLN A 152 4.62 -27.89 7.72
N TYR A 153 4.43 -26.74 8.36
CA TYR A 153 3.09 -26.14 8.55
C TYR A 153 2.48 -25.69 7.21
N LEU A 154 3.28 -25.11 6.31
CA LEU A 154 2.83 -24.73 4.98
C LEU A 154 2.34 -25.95 4.18
N ASN A 155 3.17 -27.00 4.07
CA ASN A 155 2.85 -28.19 3.26
C ASN A 155 1.72 -29.03 3.86
N SER A 156 1.46 -28.91 5.16
CA SER A 156 0.33 -29.57 5.83
C SER A 156 -0.95 -28.73 5.85
N GLY A 157 -0.96 -27.53 5.26
CA GLY A 157 -2.12 -26.65 5.21
C GLY A 157 -2.47 -25.99 6.54
N LYS A 158 -1.52 -25.91 7.46
CA LYS A 158 -1.68 -25.45 8.85
C LYS A 158 -0.90 -24.17 9.16
N LEU A 159 -0.50 -23.42 8.13
CA LEU A 159 0.36 -22.25 8.29
C LEU A 159 -0.21 -21.24 9.31
N THR A 160 -1.52 -21.04 9.34
CA THR A 160 -2.19 -20.13 10.25
C THR A 160 -1.99 -20.47 11.74
N GLU A 161 -1.67 -21.72 12.09
CA GLU A 161 -1.43 -22.14 13.49
C GLU A 161 -0.16 -21.50 14.10
N ILE A 162 0.79 -21.07 13.26
CA ILE A 162 2.06 -20.45 13.70
C ILE A 162 2.13 -18.94 13.42
N LEU A 163 1.06 -18.36 12.88
CA LEU A 163 0.99 -16.92 12.58
C LEU A 163 0.41 -16.15 13.78
N ASN A 164 0.87 -14.91 13.93
CA ASN A 164 0.39 -14.01 14.99
C ASN A 164 -0.85 -13.27 14.50
N GLU A 165 -2.01 -13.67 15.02
CA GLU A 165 -3.29 -13.03 14.76
C GLU A 165 -3.59 -12.00 15.87
N GLU A 166 -3.89 -10.77 15.47
CA GLU A 166 -4.16 -9.66 16.37
C GLU A 166 -5.58 -9.15 16.14
N GLU A 167 -6.32 -8.87 17.22
CA GLU A 167 -7.61 -8.16 17.16
C GLU A 167 -7.34 -6.67 16.94
N VAL A 168 -8.13 -6.04 16.07
CA VAL A 168 -7.84 -4.72 15.53
C VAL A 168 -8.99 -3.75 15.79
N HIS A 169 -8.67 -2.52 16.14
CA HIS A 169 -9.62 -1.44 16.42
C HIS A 169 -9.29 -0.17 15.61
N ASP A 170 -10.29 0.71 15.50
CA ASP A 170 -10.13 2.02 14.89
C ASP A 170 -9.01 2.82 15.58
N GLY A 171 -8.11 3.39 14.78
CA GLY A 171 -6.97 4.17 15.25
C GLY A 171 -5.71 3.37 15.53
N ASP A 172 -5.75 2.04 15.45
CA ASP A 172 -4.54 1.21 15.60
C ASP A 172 -3.54 1.47 14.46
N CYS A 173 -2.25 1.33 14.77
CA CYS A 173 -1.13 1.50 13.85
C CYS A 173 -0.25 0.26 13.83
N PHE A 174 0.07 -0.24 12.64
CA PHE A 174 0.94 -1.38 12.44
C PHE A 174 2.10 -1.01 11.52
N TYR A 175 3.33 -1.29 11.95
CA TYR A 175 4.51 -1.21 11.09
C TYR A 175 4.92 -2.60 10.63
N LEU A 176 5.01 -2.79 9.33
CA LEU A 176 5.35 -4.05 8.69
C LEU A 176 6.63 -3.88 7.86
N PRO A 177 7.80 -4.19 8.44
CA PRO A 177 9.04 -4.18 7.70
C PRO A 177 9.03 -5.29 6.64
N ALA A 178 9.73 -5.05 5.53
CA ALA A 178 9.96 -6.08 4.52
C ALA A 178 10.45 -7.41 5.14
N GLY A 179 9.95 -8.53 4.63
CA GLY A 179 10.20 -9.87 5.16
C GLY A 179 9.23 -10.32 6.25
N ARG A 180 8.38 -9.44 6.82
CA ARG A 180 7.33 -9.85 7.75
C ARG A 180 6.17 -10.51 6.99
N VAL A 181 5.81 -11.74 7.38
CA VAL A 181 4.59 -12.40 6.88
C VAL A 181 3.38 -11.71 7.50
N HIS A 182 2.39 -11.34 6.69
CA HIS A 182 1.22 -10.62 7.16
C HIS A 182 -0.01 -10.87 6.27
N THR A 183 -1.19 -10.49 6.76
CA THR A 183 -2.40 -10.33 5.95
C THR A 183 -3.33 -9.30 6.57
N ILE A 184 -4.14 -8.66 5.74
CA ILE A 184 -5.25 -7.81 6.16
C ILE A 184 -6.48 -8.72 6.25
N GLY A 185 -7.06 -8.85 7.45
CA GLY A 185 -8.28 -9.62 7.62
C GLY A 185 -9.52 -8.83 7.21
N LYS A 186 -10.61 -9.56 7.00
CA LYS A 186 -11.90 -8.99 6.61
C LYS A 186 -12.42 -7.96 7.62
N GLY A 187 -13.20 -7.02 7.10
CA GLY A 187 -13.86 -5.97 7.86
C GLY A 187 -12.98 -4.76 8.14
N LEU A 188 -11.76 -4.70 7.60
CA LEU A 188 -10.85 -3.57 7.80
C LEU A 188 -10.93 -2.55 6.66
N LEU A 189 -10.99 -1.27 7.03
CA LEU A 189 -10.65 -0.13 6.18
C LEU A 189 -9.40 0.53 6.76
N LEU A 190 -8.33 0.62 5.98
CA LEU A 190 -7.06 1.17 6.45
C LEU A 190 -6.40 2.08 5.41
N ALA A 191 -5.56 2.99 5.88
CA ALA A 191 -4.57 3.66 5.05
C ALA A 191 -3.27 2.86 5.08
N GLU A 192 -2.72 2.57 3.90
CA GLU A 192 -1.43 1.92 3.71
C GLU A 192 -0.43 2.95 3.17
N ILE A 193 0.65 3.19 3.91
CA ILE A 193 1.80 3.97 3.45
C ILE A 193 2.98 3.03 3.32
N GLN A 194 3.44 2.85 2.09
CA GLN A 194 4.47 1.87 1.76
C GLN A 194 5.55 2.49 0.89
N GLN A 195 6.70 1.83 0.77
CA GLN A 195 7.65 2.13 -0.31
C GLN A 195 6.97 1.99 -1.68
N SER A 196 7.43 2.75 -2.67
CA SER A 196 6.86 2.76 -4.03
C SER A 196 7.19 1.47 -4.80
N SER A 197 6.44 0.40 -4.49
CA SER A 197 6.65 -0.95 -4.98
C SER A 197 5.34 -1.73 -5.01
N ASP A 198 5.06 -2.46 -6.08
CA ASP A 198 3.88 -3.33 -6.21
C ASP A 198 4.25 -4.82 -6.13
N VAL A 199 5.44 -5.13 -5.58
CA VAL A 199 5.95 -6.49 -5.51
C VAL A 199 5.41 -7.22 -4.28
N THR A 200 4.65 -8.28 -4.50
CA THR A 200 4.05 -9.10 -3.46
C THR A 200 4.26 -10.59 -3.72
N TYR A 201 4.78 -11.33 -2.74
CA TYR A 201 4.82 -12.79 -2.77
C TYR A 201 3.65 -13.34 -1.94
N ARG A 202 2.73 -14.04 -2.59
CA ARG A 202 1.57 -14.67 -1.93
C ARG A 202 1.92 -16.10 -1.53
N ILE A 203 1.50 -16.48 -0.33
CA ILE A 203 1.86 -17.75 0.33
C ILE A 203 0.64 -18.67 0.42
N TYR A 204 -0.48 -18.15 0.92
CA TYR A 204 -1.69 -18.90 1.26
C TYR A 204 -2.94 -18.09 0.93
#